data_AF-A0A427AGD5-F1
#
_entry.id   AF-A0A427AGD5-F1
#
_cell.length_a   1.000
_cell.length_b   1.000
_cell.length_c   1.000
_cell.angle_alpha   90.00
_cell.angle_beta   90.00
_cell.angle_gamma   90.00
#
_symmetry.space_group_name_H-M   'P 1'
#
loop_
_entity.id
_entity.type
_entity.pdbx_description
1 polymer ?
#
loop_
_entity_poly.entity_id
_entity_poly.type
_entity_poly.pdbx_seq_one_letter_code
_entity_poly.pdbx_strand_id
1 'polypeptide(L)'
;VGSRLIELLMETAFIHPPVSQSADGPPDIRPAFRHSALDTLGSTKWRVNKRVLSIVDRIWSSGGRLADLVDREDIPLPEKPDTEDESELRKWKWKMRSVKKENSERHSQRCDVELKLTVRSFYHCVARKMKDEEGFYYPHNLDFRGRAYPMHPYLNHLGSDLCRGILEFAEGRPLGKSGLRWLKIHLANLYAGGVDKLSYDGRLAFTENHVEDILDSADRPLDGRRWWLGAEDPFQCLAVCINLAEALQSSSPETTISHIPVHQLSEDGSCNGLQHYAALGRDRVQFFLSDVLVLVGHGIG
;
A
#
# COMPACT_ATOMS: atom_id res chain seq x y z
N VAL A 1 -20.79 20.46 8.40
CA VAL A 1 -20.48 20.95 9.77
C VAL A 1 -19.08 20.52 10.21
N GLY A 2 -18.69 19.25 10.03
CA GLY A 2 -17.33 18.78 10.36
C GLY A 2 -16.19 19.42 9.55
N SER A 3 -16.38 19.68 8.25
CA SER A 3 -15.39 20.41 7.44
C SER A 3 -15.11 21.80 7.98
N ARG A 4 -16.17 22.54 8.35
CA ARG A 4 -16.07 23.91 8.86
C ARG A 4 -15.44 23.99 10.25
N LEU A 5 -15.58 22.95 11.07
CA LEU A 5 -14.92 22.88 12.38
C LEU A 5 -13.43 22.57 12.23
N ILE A 6 -13.05 21.66 11.31
CA ILE A 6 -11.65 21.38 10.99
C ILE A 6 -11.01 22.59 10.30
N GLU A 7 -11.72 23.25 9.40
CA GLU A 7 -11.31 24.50 8.74
C GLU A 7 -11.12 25.61 9.77
N LEU A 8 -12.07 25.80 10.69
CA LEU A 8 -11.91 26.71 11.82
C LEU A 8 -10.74 26.33 12.74
N LEU A 9 -10.53 25.06 13.07
CA LEU A 9 -9.40 24.62 13.89
C LEU A 9 -8.05 24.80 13.18
N MET A 10 -8.00 24.61 11.86
CA MET A 10 -6.83 24.87 11.03
C MET A 10 -6.57 26.37 10.83
N GLU A 11 -7.62 27.18 10.76
CA GLU A 11 -7.58 28.64 10.59
C GLU A 11 -7.33 29.38 11.91
N THR A 12 -7.63 28.79 13.07
CA THR A 12 -7.52 29.47 14.37
C THR A 12 -6.34 29.00 15.21
N ALA A 13 -5.68 27.90 14.85
CA ALA A 13 -4.52 27.39 15.58
C ALA A 13 -3.21 27.91 14.98
N PHE A 14 -2.64 28.91 15.65
CA PHE A 14 -1.35 29.50 15.29
C PHE A 14 -0.28 29.15 16.34
N ILE A 15 0.92 28.80 15.89
CA ILE A 15 2.08 28.72 16.79
C ILE A 15 2.54 30.16 17.05
N HIS A 16 2.75 30.52 18.31
CA HIS A 16 3.35 31.81 18.65
C HIS A 16 4.69 31.98 17.93
N PRO A 17 5.01 33.17 17.40
CA PRO A 17 6.28 33.40 16.73
C PRO A 17 7.46 33.07 17.65
N PRO A 18 8.58 32.55 17.12
CA PRO A 18 9.75 32.24 17.92
C PRO A 18 10.26 33.50 18.63
N VAL A 19 10.79 33.33 19.86
CA VAL A 19 11.27 34.42 20.75
C VAL A 19 12.31 35.34 20.08
N SER A 20 12.88 34.92 18.95
CA SER A 20 13.86 35.67 18.16
C SER A 20 13.28 36.64 17.11
N GLN A 21 11.95 36.79 16.98
CA GLN A 21 11.38 37.70 15.98
C GLN A 21 11.45 39.17 16.45
N SER A 22 12.06 40.03 15.64
CA SER A 22 12.08 41.50 15.81
C SER A 22 10.66 42.08 15.81
N ALA A 23 10.37 42.99 16.74
CA ALA A 23 9.06 43.60 16.96
C ALA A 23 8.55 44.49 15.80
N ASP A 24 9.41 44.82 14.82
CA ASP A 24 9.08 45.70 13.69
C ASP A 24 8.61 44.96 12.41
N GLY A 25 8.46 43.64 12.45
CA GLY A 25 7.94 42.84 11.33
C GLY A 25 6.47 42.45 11.51
N PRO A 26 5.68 42.29 10.43
CA PRO A 26 4.37 41.64 10.53
C PRO A 26 4.54 40.24 11.16
N PRO A 27 3.65 39.82 12.07
CA PRO A 27 3.77 38.53 12.75
C PRO A 27 3.76 37.40 11.71
N ASP A 28 4.72 36.48 11.81
CA ASP A 28 4.79 35.30 10.95
C ASP A 28 3.76 34.27 11.46
N ILE A 29 2.51 34.48 11.06
CA ILE A 29 1.37 33.65 11.45
C ILE A 29 1.37 32.39 10.57
N ARG A 30 1.92 31.29 11.07
CA ARG A 30 1.90 29.99 10.40
C ARG A 30 0.83 29.09 11.01
N PRO A 31 -0.01 28.40 10.20
CA PRO A 31 -0.94 27.41 10.73
C PRO A 31 -0.16 26.30 11.43
N ALA A 32 -0.42 26.14 12.74
CA ALA A 32 0.37 25.32 13.66
C ALA A 32 0.53 23.87 13.21
N PHE A 33 -0.58 23.28 12.78
CA PHE A 33 -0.68 21.85 12.55
C PHE A 33 -0.28 21.42 11.14
N ARG A 34 -0.33 22.34 10.17
CA ARG A 34 -0.11 22.02 8.76
C ARG A 34 1.34 21.66 8.47
N HIS A 35 2.28 22.40 9.06
CA HIS A 35 3.70 22.17 8.87
C HIS A 35 4.15 20.94 9.67
N SER A 36 3.81 20.85 10.95
CA SER A 36 4.23 19.71 11.78
C SER A 36 3.76 18.34 11.26
N ALA A 37 2.53 18.24 10.75
CA ALA A 37 2.05 16.99 10.16
C ALA A 37 2.77 16.64 8.85
N LEU A 38 2.97 17.62 7.96
CA LEU A 38 3.69 17.40 6.70
C LEU A 38 5.18 17.10 6.93
N ASP A 39 5.80 17.76 7.90
CA ASP A 39 7.20 17.54 8.28
C ASP A 39 7.37 16.13 8.88
N THR A 40 6.39 15.65 9.65
CA THR A 40 6.40 14.28 10.19
C THR A 40 6.23 13.25 9.07
N LEU A 41 5.27 13.44 8.16
CA LEU A 41 5.07 12.57 7.00
C LEU A 41 6.30 12.56 6.08
N GLY A 42 6.92 13.72 5.89
CA GLY A 42 8.10 13.90 5.05
C GLY A 42 9.41 13.41 5.69
N SER A 43 9.51 13.37 7.01
CA SER A 43 10.71 12.92 7.74
C SER A 43 10.79 11.40 7.91
N THR A 44 9.79 10.65 7.43
CA THR A 44 9.85 9.18 7.43
C THR A 44 10.79 8.69 6.33
N LYS A 45 11.88 8.01 6.71
CA LYS A 45 12.87 7.46 5.79
C LYS A 45 12.42 6.11 5.25
N TRP A 46 12.36 5.99 3.93
CA TRP A 46 12.00 4.78 3.18
C TRP A 46 13.23 4.18 2.51
N ARG A 47 13.20 2.88 2.24
CA ARG A 47 14.19 2.20 1.39
C ARG A 47 13.51 1.19 0.49
N VAL A 48 14.25 0.71 -0.51
CA VAL A 48 13.77 -0.32 -1.42
C VAL A 48 14.01 -1.71 -0.82
N ASN A 49 12.96 -2.53 -0.75
CA ASN A 49 13.07 -3.95 -0.44
C ASN A 49 13.72 -4.68 -1.61
N LYS A 50 15.02 -4.96 -1.47
CA LYS A 50 15.85 -5.57 -2.53
C LYS A 50 15.41 -6.99 -2.87
N ARG A 51 14.87 -7.74 -1.91
CA ARG A 51 14.42 -9.13 -2.10
C ARG A 51 13.19 -9.17 -2.99
N VAL A 52 12.15 -8.40 -2.64
CA VAL A 52 10.91 -8.32 -3.43
C VAL A 52 11.19 -7.72 -4.81
N LEU A 53 11.99 -6.66 -4.89
CA LEU A 53 12.37 -6.06 -6.18
C LEU A 53 13.03 -7.08 -7.12
N SER A 54 13.96 -7.90 -6.62
CA SER A 54 14.61 -8.93 -7.44
C SER A 54 13.63 -9.97 -7.99
N ILE A 55 12.55 -10.25 -7.27
CA ILE A 55 11.52 -11.20 -7.67
C ILE A 55 10.62 -10.57 -8.75
N VAL A 56 10.20 -9.32 -8.55
CA VAL A 56 9.47 -8.52 -9.55
C VAL A 56 10.26 -8.45 -10.86
N ASP A 57 11.55 -8.12 -10.81
CA ASP A 57 12.38 -8.02 -12.00
C ASP A 57 12.44 -9.35 -12.77
N ARG A 58 12.56 -10.48 -12.06
CA ARG A 58 12.55 -11.81 -12.68
C ARG A 58 11.21 -12.10 -13.35
N ILE A 59 10.08 -11.80 -12.70
CA ILE A 59 8.73 -11.99 -13.26
C ILE A 59 8.53 -11.11 -14.51
N TRP A 60 8.99 -9.86 -14.46
CA TRP A 60 8.86 -8.93 -15.57
C TRP A 60 9.72 -9.34 -16.77
N SER A 61 10.93 -9.82 -16.52
CA SER A 61 11.81 -10.37 -17.55
C SER A 61 11.28 -11.67 -18.15
N SER A 62 10.47 -12.45 -17.43
CA SER A 62 9.90 -13.71 -17.93
C SER A 62 8.57 -13.57 -18.71
N GLY A 63 8.09 -12.34 -18.95
CA GLY A 63 6.84 -12.11 -19.71
C GLY A 63 5.71 -11.45 -18.91
N GLY A 64 5.87 -11.22 -17.61
CA GLY A 64 4.83 -10.64 -16.76
C GLY A 64 3.73 -11.66 -16.40
N ARG A 65 2.46 -11.20 -16.34
CA ARG A 65 1.23 -12.00 -16.08
C ARG A 65 1.06 -12.58 -14.67
N LEU A 66 2.12 -12.62 -13.85
CA LEU A 66 2.06 -13.13 -12.48
C LEU A 66 1.78 -11.98 -11.48
N ALA A 67 1.07 -12.27 -10.38
CA ALA A 67 0.84 -11.32 -9.28
C ALA A 67 0.23 -9.98 -9.75
N ASP A 68 -0.81 -10.06 -10.59
CA ASP A 68 -1.47 -8.91 -11.21
C ASP A 68 -0.58 -7.99 -12.07
N LEU A 69 0.64 -8.43 -12.40
CA LEU A 69 1.44 -7.75 -13.42
C LEU A 69 0.81 -7.97 -14.79
N VAL A 70 0.69 -6.87 -15.52
CA VAL A 70 0.22 -6.88 -16.90
C VAL A 70 1.05 -7.81 -17.79
N ASP A 71 0.38 -8.46 -18.74
CA ASP A 71 1.00 -9.27 -19.76
C ASP A 71 1.82 -8.41 -20.73
N ARG A 72 3.03 -8.86 -21.05
CA ARG A 72 3.89 -8.19 -22.03
C ARG A 72 3.38 -8.33 -23.46
N GLU A 73 2.60 -9.36 -23.74
CA GLU A 73 2.06 -9.63 -25.07
C GLU A 73 0.63 -9.09 -25.24
N ASP A 74 0.31 -8.72 -26.48
CA ASP A 74 -1.04 -8.35 -26.87
C ASP A 74 -1.89 -9.59 -27.14
N ILE A 75 -3.19 -9.48 -26.88
CA ILE A 75 -4.14 -10.50 -27.30
C ILE A 75 -4.21 -10.46 -28.83
N PRO A 76 -4.08 -11.62 -29.52
CA PRO A 76 -4.19 -11.66 -30.96
C PRO A 76 -5.58 -11.18 -31.41
N LEU A 77 -5.60 -10.37 -32.46
CA LEU A 77 -6.84 -9.87 -33.03
C LEU A 77 -7.66 -11.04 -33.60
N PRO A 78 -9.00 -11.07 -33.39
CA PRO A 78 -9.82 -12.14 -33.93
C PRO A 78 -9.81 -12.11 -35.46
N GLU A 79 -9.56 -13.27 -36.06
CA GLU A 79 -9.63 -13.43 -37.52
C GLU A 79 -11.01 -13.07 -38.04
N LYS A 80 -11.04 -12.43 -39.22
CA LYS A 80 -12.29 -12.08 -39.87
C LYS A 80 -12.96 -13.38 -40.35
N PRO A 81 -14.21 -13.66 -39.94
CA PRO A 81 -14.90 -14.85 -40.41
C PRO A 81 -15.16 -14.72 -41.92
N ASP A 82 -14.97 -15.81 -42.65
CA ASP A 82 -15.30 -15.91 -44.07
C ASP A 82 -16.79 -16.24 -44.23
N THR A 83 -17.62 -15.23 -43.96
CA THR A 83 -19.09 -15.33 -44.02
C THR A 83 -19.69 -13.99 -44.40
N GLU A 84 -20.80 -14.03 -45.14
CA GLU A 84 -21.62 -12.86 -45.44
C GLU A 84 -22.71 -12.62 -44.39
N ASP A 85 -22.85 -13.50 -43.39
CA ASP A 85 -23.82 -13.34 -42.30
C ASP A 85 -23.53 -12.07 -41.49
N GLU A 86 -24.44 -11.09 -41.59
CA GLU A 86 -24.34 -9.81 -40.89
C GLU A 86 -24.29 -9.98 -39.36
N SER A 87 -24.92 -11.02 -38.82
CA SER A 87 -24.96 -11.27 -37.38
C SER A 87 -23.60 -11.72 -36.85
N GLU A 88 -22.93 -12.63 -37.58
CA GLU A 88 -21.58 -13.10 -37.27
C GLU A 88 -20.53 -12.00 -37.49
N LEU A 89 -20.67 -11.22 -38.57
CA LEU A 89 -19.84 -10.04 -38.80
C LEU A 89 -20.00 -8.98 -37.70
N ARG A 90 -21.22 -8.81 -37.16
CA ARG A 90 -21.47 -7.90 -36.04
C ARG A 90 -20.83 -8.42 -34.75
N LYS A 91 -20.97 -9.72 -34.42
CA LYS A 91 -20.30 -10.35 -33.27
C LYS A 91 -18.77 -10.22 -33.37
N TRP A 92 -18.21 -10.45 -34.55
CA TRP A 92 -16.78 -10.26 -34.81
C TRP A 92 -16.35 -8.80 -34.60
N LYS A 93 -17.10 -7.81 -35.10
CA LYS A 93 -16.81 -6.39 -34.86
C LYS A 93 -16.82 -6.04 -33.37
N TRP A 94 -17.76 -6.57 -32.59
CA TRP A 94 -17.80 -6.39 -31.13
C TRP A 94 -16.58 -7.03 -30.45
N LYS A 95 -16.27 -8.28 -30.81
CA LYS A 95 -15.08 -8.99 -30.29
C LYS A 95 -13.79 -8.23 -30.62
N MET A 96 -13.63 -7.77 -31.86
CA MET A 96 -12.49 -6.97 -32.29
C MET A 96 -12.37 -5.67 -31.49
N ARG A 97 -13.46 -4.94 -31.29
CA ARG A 97 -13.46 -3.70 -30.47
C ARG A 97 -13.07 -3.99 -29.02
N SER A 98 -13.60 -5.07 -28.44
CA SER A 98 -13.25 -5.50 -27.09
C SER A 98 -11.76 -5.80 -26.97
N VAL A 99 -11.21 -6.59 -27.90
CA VAL A 99 -9.78 -6.95 -27.91
C VAL A 99 -8.89 -5.72 -28.12
N LYS A 100 -9.25 -4.80 -29.02
CA LYS A 100 -8.51 -3.54 -29.21
C LYS A 100 -8.53 -2.66 -27.97
N LYS A 101 -9.67 -2.56 -27.30
CA LYS A 101 -9.81 -1.82 -26.04
C LYS A 101 -8.90 -2.44 -24.98
N GLU A 102 -8.94 -3.75 -24.80
CA GLU A 102 -8.12 -4.46 -23.82
C GLU A 102 -6.62 -4.33 -24.13
N ASN A 103 -6.19 -4.46 -25.39
CA ASN A 103 -4.78 -4.23 -25.76
C ASN A 103 -4.35 -2.78 -25.51
N SER A 104 -5.23 -1.79 -25.70
CA SER A 104 -4.93 -0.39 -25.36
C SER A 104 -4.79 -0.18 -23.85
N GLU A 105 -5.64 -0.80 -23.05
CA GLU A 105 -5.57 -0.76 -21.57
C GLU A 105 -4.28 -1.45 -21.09
N ARG A 106 -3.97 -2.64 -21.62
CA ARG A 106 -2.72 -3.36 -21.36
C ARG A 106 -1.50 -2.54 -21.78
N HIS A 107 -1.53 -1.86 -22.93
CA HIS A 107 -0.44 -0.98 -23.33
C HIS A 107 -0.24 0.17 -22.33
N SER A 108 -1.32 0.80 -21.86
CA SER A 108 -1.22 1.85 -20.83
C SER A 108 -0.65 1.31 -19.52
N GLN A 109 -1.10 0.14 -19.07
CA GLN A 109 -0.59 -0.52 -17.86
C GLN A 109 0.87 -0.95 -18.02
N ARG A 110 1.26 -1.45 -19.20
CA ARG A 110 2.66 -1.77 -19.51
C ARG A 110 3.50 -0.52 -19.50
N CYS A 111 3.05 0.58 -20.08
CA CYS A 111 3.76 1.85 -20.01
C CYS A 111 3.87 2.36 -18.56
N ASP A 112 2.84 2.17 -17.72
CA ASP A 112 2.89 2.53 -16.29
C ASP A 112 3.84 1.62 -15.50
N VAL A 113 3.77 0.30 -15.68
CA VAL A 113 4.68 -0.67 -15.04
C VAL A 113 6.09 -0.45 -15.56
N GLU A 114 6.28 -0.32 -16.86
CA GLU A 114 7.55 0.05 -17.46
C GLU A 114 7.99 1.39 -16.96
N LEU A 115 7.15 2.40 -16.76
CA LEU A 115 7.56 3.69 -16.21
C LEU A 115 7.88 3.57 -14.72
N LYS A 116 7.18 2.77 -13.91
CA LYS A 116 7.61 2.48 -12.52
C LYS A 116 8.95 1.74 -12.53
N LEU A 117 9.13 0.84 -13.49
CA LEU A 117 10.36 0.13 -13.78
C LEU A 117 11.37 0.96 -14.61
N THR A 118 11.08 2.14 -15.18
CA THR A 118 11.96 2.91 -16.10
C THR A 118 12.21 4.33 -15.59
N VAL A 119 11.34 4.83 -14.74
CA VAL A 119 11.73 5.51 -13.52
C VAL A 119 12.73 4.61 -12.79
N ARG A 120 12.72 3.26 -12.85
CA ARG A 120 13.92 2.41 -12.57
C ARG A 120 15.08 2.50 -13.55
N SER A 121 15.05 3.22 -14.67
CA SER A 121 16.23 3.62 -15.48
C SER A 121 16.80 4.98 -15.06
N PHE A 122 15.95 5.97 -14.76
CA PHE A 122 16.38 7.22 -14.10
C PHE A 122 16.88 6.93 -12.66
N TYR A 123 16.15 6.10 -11.94
CA TYR A 123 16.53 5.33 -10.77
C TYR A 123 17.24 4.01 -11.11
N HIS A 124 17.82 3.78 -12.29
CA HIS A 124 18.89 2.75 -12.42
C HIS A 124 20.21 3.45 -12.12
N CYS A 125 20.36 4.68 -12.61
CA CYS A 125 21.36 5.61 -12.10
C CYS A 125 21.09 5.94 -10.64
N VAL A 126 19.85 6.32 -10.28
CA VAL A 126 19.52 6.68 -8.90
C VAL A 126 19.31 5.49 -7.98
N ALA A 127 18.92 4.28 -8.40
CA ALA A 127 18.84 3.07 -7.56
C ALA A 127 19.98 2.07 -7.76
N ARG A 128 20.96 2.24 -8.66
CA ARG A 128 22.31 1.75 -8.32
C ARG A 128 22.92 2.65 -7.25
N LYS A 129 22.71 3.98 -7.34
CA LYS A 129 23.05 4.88 -6.23
C LYS A 129 22.22 4.58 -4.96
N MET A 130 20.91 4.32 -5.05
CA MET A 130 19.94 4.18 -3.94
C MET A 130 19.67 2.75 -3.48
N LYS A 131 19.98 1.73 -4.29
CA LYS A 131 20.17 0.38 -3.75
C LYS A 131 21.35 0.40 -2.78
N ASP A 132 22.33 1.28 -3.02
CA ASP A 132 23.46 1.48 -2.12
C ASP A 132 23.23 2.62 -1.11
N GLU A 133 22.32 3.57 -1.36
CA GLU A 133 21.89 4.57 -0.36
C GLU A 133 21.11 3.90 0.79
N GLU A 134 21.29 4.42 2.00
CA GLU A 134 20.62 3.92 3.20
C GLU A 134 19.11 4.21 3.24
N GLY A 135 18.60 5.08 2.36
CA GLY A 135 17.18 5.39 2.22
C GLY A 135 16.91 6.81 1.69
N PHE A 136 15.64 7.12 1.46
CA PHE A 136 15.15 8.38 0.89
C PHE A 136 13.85 8.83 1.55
N TYR A 137 13.45 10.07 1.28
CA TYR A 137 12.28 10.72 1.87
C TYR A 137 11.27 11.11 0.80
N TYR A 138 9.98 11.10 1.16
CA TYR A 138 8.92 11.59 0.29
C TYR A 138 8.43 12.95 0.78
N PRO A 139 8.71 14.05 0.07
CA PRO A 139 8.07 15.31 0.39
C PRO A 139 6.59 15.24 -0.01
N HIS A 140 5.71 15.75 0.86
CA HIS A 140 4.26 15.67 0.69
C HIS A 140 3.67 17.03 0.32
N ASN A 141 2.62 17.01 -0.50
CA ASN A 141 1.79 18.17 -0.82
C ASN A 141 0.33 17.91 -0.40
N LEU A 142 -0.45 18.97 -0.19
CA LEU A 142 -1.85 18.87 0.20
C LEU A 142 -2.77 19.24 -0.96
N ASP A 143 -3.88 18.51 -1.11
CA ASP A 143 -4.98 18.97 -1.97
C ASP A 143 -5.83 20.06 -1.29
N PHE A 144 -6.82 20.61 -2.02
CA PHE A 144 -7.73 21.65 -1.52
C PHE A 144 -8.57 21.22 -0.31
N ARG A 145 -8.62 19.90 -0.01
CA ARG A 145 -9.32 19.32 1.14
C ARG A 145 -8.38 18.98 2.29
N GLY A 146 -7.08 19.25 2.15
CA GLY A 146 -6.06 18.94 3.16
C GLY A 146 -5.58 17.50 3.16
N ARG A 147 -5.84 16.70 2.11
CA ARG A 147 -5.28 15.33 2.00
C ARG A 147 -3.84 15.40 1.53
N ALA A 148 -2.95 14.66 2.18
CA ALA A 148 -1.54 14.60 1.85
C ALA A 148 -1.24 13.57 0.75
N TYR A 149 -0.42 13.98 -0.22
CA TYR A 149 0.07 13.15 -1.31
C TYR A 149 1.57 13.33 -1.47
N PRO A 150 2.35 12.24 -1.64
CA PRO A 150 3.73 12.33 -2.05
C PRO A 150 3.85 13.12 -3.36
N MET A 151 4.80 14.05 -3.44
CA MET A 151 5.04 14.82 -4.66
C MET A 151 5.59 13.96 -5.81
N HIS A 152 6.21 12.82 -5.49
CA HIS A 152 6.75 11.93 -6.50
C HIS A 152 5.63 11.07 -7.12
N PRO A 153 5.32 11.24 -8.43
CA PRO A 153 4.08 10.72 -9.01
C PRO A 153 4.11 9.22 -9.35
N TYR A 154 5.29 8.62 -9.53
CA TYR A 154 5.39 7.26 -10.10
C TYR A 154 5.66 6.17 -9.06
N LEU A 155 6.69 6.35 -8.23
CA LEU A 155 7.04 5.43 -7.14
C LEU A 155 6.78 6.11 -5.80
N ASN A 156 5.72 5.69 -5.11
CA ASN A 156 5.36 6.17 -3.78
C ASN A 156 4.56 5.10 -3.03
N HIS A 157 4.50 5.22 -1.70
CA HIS A 157 3.84 4.27 -0.81
C HIS A 157 2.30 4.32 -0.88
N LEU A 158 1.71 5.33 -1.55
CA LEU A 158 0.26 5.37 -1.82
C LEU A 158 -0.13 4.64 -3.10
N GLY A 159 0.85 4.17 -3.89
CA GLY A 159 0.64 3.52 -5.19
C GLY A 159 0.01 2.13 -5.11
N SER A 160 0.12 1.39 -6.21
CA SER A 160 -0.35 0.00 -6.35
C SER A 160 0.39 -0.97 -5.42
N ASP A 161 -0.13 -2.19 -5.24
CA ASP A 161 0.51 -3.26 -4.46
C ASP A 161 2.00 -3.43 -4.80
N LEU A 162 2.34 -3.43 -6.10
CA LEU A 162 3.74 -3.42 -6.54
C LEU A 162 4.58 -2.32 -5.87
N CYS A 163 4.08 -1.08 -5.81
CA CYS A 163 4.81 0.04 -5.20
C CYS A 163 4.93 -0.13 -3.68
N ARG A 164 3.90 -0.66 -3.02
CA ARG A 164 3.90 -0.89 -1.57
C ARG A 164 4.78 -2.06 -1.17
N GLY A 165 4.76 -3.16 -1.92
CA GLY A 165 5.57 -4.34 -1.65
C GLY A 165 7.08 -4.12 -1.85
N ILE A 166 7.47 -3.19 -2.73
CA ILE A 166 8.91 -2.84 -2.91
C ILE A 166 9.42 -1.76 -1.94
N LEU A 167 8.54 -1.10 -1.20
CA LEU A 167 8.92 -0.02 -0.26
C LEU A 167 8.83 -0.52 1.18
N GLU A 168 9.86 -0.25 1.96
CA GLU A 168 9.90 -0.57 3.39
C GLU A 168 10.54 0.58 4.17
N PHE A 169 10.36 0.60 5.50
CA PHE A 169 11.01 1.61 6.33
C PHE A 169 12.53 1.41 6.34
N ALA A 170 13.27 2.50 6.19
CA ALA A 170 14.73 2.43 6.27
C ALA A 170 15.20 2.07 7.69
N GLU A 171 14.52 2.63 8.69
CA GLU A 171 14.76 2.35 10.11
C GLU A 171 13.92 1.17 10.57
N GLY A 172 14.59 0.05 10.88
CA GLY A 172 13.93 -1.14 11.39
C GLY A 172 13.81 -1.11 12.91
N ARG A 173 12.81 -1.81 13.44
CA ARG A 173 12.62 -1.99 14.89
C ARG A 173 12.48 -3.47 15.24
N PRO A 174 12.95 -3.92 16.42
CA PRO A 174 12.71 -5.28 16.88
C PRO A 174 11.21 -5.52 17.02
N LEU A 175 10.73 -6.67 16.55
CA LEU A 175 9.31 -7.00 16.54
C LEU A 175 8.70 -7.03 17.95
N GLY A 176 9.39 -7.62 18.91
CA GLY A 176 8.81 -7.96 20.21
C GLY A 176 7.61 -8.92 20.09
N LYS A 177 6.95 -9.21 21.21
CA LYS A 177 5.76 -10.08 21.25
C LYS A 177 4.58 -9.50 20.47
N SER A 178 4.33 -8.21 20.65
CA SER A 178 3.21 -7.51 20.01
C SER A 178 3.45 -7.33 18.52
N GLY A 179 4.65 -6.96 18.08
CA GLY A 179 4.96 -6.80 16.66
C GLY A 179 4.93 -8.12 15.92
N LEU A 180 5.39 -9.23 16.50
CA LEU A 180 5.24 -10.54 15.88
C LEU A 180 3.77 -10.94 15.71
N ARG A 181 2.94 -10.70 16.72
CA ARG A 181 1.48 -10.91 16.65
C ARG A 181 0.87 -10.07 15.52
N TRP A 182 1.21 -8.79 15.46
CA TRP A 182 0.67 -7.88 14.44
C TRP A 182 1.18 -8.19 13.04
N LEU A 183 2.41 -8.67 12.88
CA LEU A 183 2.95 -9.10 11.59
C LEU A 183 2.19 -10.33 11.05
N LYS A 184 1.84 -11.28 11.92
CA LYS A 184 0.98 -12.43 11.57
C LYS A 184 -0.41 -11.97 11.15
N ILE A 185 -1.05 -11.11 11.95
CA ILE A 185 -2.36 -10.54 11.61
C ILE A 185 -2.30 -9.77 10.28
N HIS A 186 -1.22 -9.03 10.04
CA HIS A 186 -1.02 -8.28 8.80
C HIS A 186 -0.95 -9.19 7.58
N LEU A 187 -0.24 -10.31 7.66
CA LEU A 187 -0.24 -11.32 6.59
C LEU A 187 -1.66 -11.80 6.26
N ALA A 188 -2.44 -12.14 7.28
CA ALA A 188 -3.81 -12.60 7.11
C ALA A 188 -4.71 -11.54 6.46
N ASN A 189 -4.48 -10.25 6.77
CA ASN A 189 -5.19 -9.15 6.15
C ASN A 189 -4.87 -9.01 4.66
N LEU A 190 -3.59 -9.10 4.29
CA LEU A 190 -3.13 -9.00 2.90
C LEU A 190 -3.59 -10.19 2.04
N TYR A 191 -3.74 -11.36 2.67
CA TYR A 191 -4.27 -12.54 1.98
C TYR A 191 -5.76 -12.38 1.63
N ALA A 192 -6.51 -11.64 2.46
CA ALA A 192 -7.94 -11.37 2.30
C ALA A 192 -8.76 -12.65 2.07
N GLY A 193 -9.76 -12.63 1.17
CA GLY A 193 -10.58 -13.81 0.86
C GLY A 193 -11.57 -14.20 1.98
N GLY A 194 -11.94 -13.26 2.84
CA GLY A 194 -12.80 -13.48 4.01
C GLY A 194 -12.03 -13.74 5.31
N VAL A 195 -10.71 -13.90 5.23
CA VAL A 195 -9.82 -14.01 6.41
C VAL A 195 -9.69 -12.66 7.12
N ASP A 196 -9.67 -11.57 6.36
CA ASP A 196 -9.70 -10.18 6.82
C ASP A 196 -10.94 -9.85 7.69
N LYS A 197 -12.00 -10.66 7.59
CA LYS A 197 -13.25 -10.49 8.35
C LYS A 197 -13.29 -11.32 9.63
N LEU A 198 -12.32 -12.21 9.84
CA LEU A 198 -12.21 -12.99 11.06
C LEU A 198 -11.78 -12.12 12.24
N SER A 199 -12.01 -12.61 13.45
CA SER A 199 -11.43 -12.04 14.66
C SER A 199 -9.90 -12.06 14.60
N TYR A 200 -9.22 -11.23 15.40
CA TYR A 200 -7.75 -11.22 15.43
C TYR A 200 -7.16 -12.60 15.75
N ASP A 201 -7.80 -13.38 16.60
CA ASP A 201 -7.34 -14.74 16.92
C ASP A 201 -7.58 -15.71 15.75
N GLY A 202 -8.65 -15.54 14.98
CA GLY A 202 -8.86 -16.29 13.73
C GLY A 202 -7.82 -15.96 12.67
N ARG A 203 -7.45 -14.68 12.53
CA ARG A 203 -6.38 -14.23 11.64
C ARG A 203 -5.01 -14.80 12.05
N LEU A 204 -4.73 -14.85 13.35
CA LEU A 204 -3.52 -15.50 13.86
C LEU A 204 -3.50 -16.99 13.54
N ALA A 205 -4.59 -17.70 13.82
CA ALA A 205 -4.70 -19.13 13.54
C ALA A 205 -4.50 -19.43 12.05
N PHE A 206 -5.02 -18.58 11.16
CA PHE A 206 -4.75 -18.68 9.72
C PHE A 206 -3.25 -18.64 9.41
N THR A 207 -2.52 -17.65 9.93
CA THR A 207 -1.07 -17.57 9.72
C THR A 207 -0.31 -18.77 10.28
N GLU A 208 -0.66 -19.24 11.48
CA GLU A 208 0.00 -20.42 12.10
C GLU A 208 -0.25 -21.70 11.29
N ASN A 209 -1.44 -21.87 10.70
CA ASN A 209 -1.77 -23.03 9.88
C ASN A 209 -1.05 -23.03 8.52
N HIS A 210 -0.57 -21.87 8.06
CA HIS A 210 0.10 -21.68 6.77
C HIS A 210 1.61 -21.42 6.91
N VAL A 211 2.22 -21.72 8.06
CA VAL A 211 3.66 -21.50 8.30
C VAL A 211 4.54 -22.17 7.23
N GLU A 212 4.22 -23.39 6.81
CA GLU A 212 4.99 -24.07 5.76
C GLU A 212 4.87 -23.39 4.39
N ASP A 213 3.70 -22.83 4.07
CA ASP A 213 3.48 -22.10 2.83
C ASP A 213 4.23 -20.75 2.85
N ILE A 214 4.31 -20.11 4.02
CA ILE A 214 5.05 -18.88 4.25
C ILE A 214 6.55 -19.10 4.05
N LEU A 215 7.10 -20.15 4.67
CA LEU A 215 8.52 -20.51 4.54
C LEU A 215 8.87 -20.86 3.09
N ASP A 216 8.05 -21.68 2.42
CA ASP A 216 8.24 -22.02 0.99
C ASP A 216 8.17 -20.77 0.09
N SER A 217 7.24 -19.86 0.36
CA SER A 217 7.11 -18.59 -0.38
C SER A 217 8.32 -17.67 -0.19
N ALA A 218 8.93 -17.67 1.00
CA ALA A 218 10.11 -16.86 1.29
C ALA A 218 11.41 -17.42 0.67
N ASP A 219 11.57 -18.75 0.69
CA ASP A 219 12.78 -19.43 0.20
C ASP A 219 12.74 -19.66 -1.31
N ARG A 220 11.58 -20.03 -1.86
CA ARG A 220 11.37 -20.35 -3.28
C ARG A 220 10.17 -19.58 -3.86
N PRO A 221 10.26 -18.24 -3.94
CA PRO A 221 9.12 -17.39 -4.33
C PRO A 221 8.57 -17.66 -5.74
N LEU A 222 9.41 -18.12 -6.69
CA LEU A 222 9.01 -18.39 -8.07
C LEU A 222 8.93 -19.89 -8.40
N ASP A 223 9.77 -20.69 -7.75
CA ASP A 223 9.95 -22.10 -8.07
C ASP A 223 9.20 -23.05 -7.10
N GLY A 224 8.61 -22.51 -6.02
CA GLY A 224 7.85 -23.25 -5.02
C GLY A 224 6.35 -23.37 -5.33
N ARG A 225 5.53 -23.51 -4.29
CA ARG A 225 4.06 -23.57 -4.37
C ARG A 225 3.43 -22.24 -4.79
N ARG A 226 4.16 -21.13 -4.64
CA ARG A 226 3.72 -19.77 -4.97
C ARG A 226 2.40 -19.38 -4.29
N TRP A 227 2.23 -19.80 -3.03
CA TRP A 227 1.02 -19.57 -2.24
C TRP A 227 0.66 -18.08 -2.09
N TRP A 228 1.68 -17.23 -1.99
CA TRP A 228 1.54 -15.77 -1.92
C TRP A 228 0.78 -15.14 -3.11
N LEU A 229 0.70 -15.81 -4.27
CA LEU A 229 -0.09 -15.34 -5.42
C LEU A 229 -1.60 -15.43 -5.22
N GLY A 230 -2.06 -16.19 -4.22
CA GLY A 230 -3.49 -16.29 -3.88
C GLY A 230 -3.99 -15.13 -3.04
N ALA A 231 -3.11 -14.24 -2.58
CA ALA A 231 -3.45 -13.06 -1.82
C ALA A 231 -4.05 -11.95 -2.70
N GLU A 232 -4.87 -11.07 -2.11
CA GLU A 232 -5.38 -9.87 -2.79
C GLU A 232 -4.27 -8.84 -3.05
N ASP A 233 -3.28 -8.77 -2.16
CA ASP A 233 -2.07 -7.95 -2.30
C ASP A 233 -0.79 -8.84 -2.34
N PRO A 234 -0.45 -9.45 -3.50
CA PRO A 234 0.60 -10.46 -3.57
C PRO A 234 2.00 -9.98 -3.18
N PHE A 235 2.43 -8.80 -3.63
CA PHE A 235 3.80 -8.33 -3.38
C PHE A 235 4.00 -7.90 -1.93
N GLN A 236 3.01 -7.26 -1.32
CA GLN A 236 3.02 -6.99 0.12
C GLN A 236 2.98 -8.30 0.92
N CYS A 237 2.14 -9.27 0.53
CA CYS A 237 2.08 -10.58 1.16
C CYS A 237 3.45 -11.28 1.12
N LEU A 238 4.12 -11.26 -0.03
CA LEU A 238 5.47 -11.81 -0.20
C LEU A 238 6.50 -11.11 0.69
N ALA A 239 6.45 -9.77 0.81
CA ALA A 239 7.33 -9.01 1.68
C ALA A 239 7.17 -9.44 3.16
N VAL A 240 5.93 -9.64 3.60
CA VAL A 240 5.62 -10.13 4.96
C VAL A 240 6.05 -11.58 5.15
N CYS A 241 5.82 -12.46 4.16
CA CYS A 241 6.28 -13.85 4.20
C CYS A 241 7.79 -13.94 4.40
N ILE A 242 8.54 -13.12 3.65
CA ILE A 242 10.00 -13.02 3.77
C ILE A 242 10.42 -12.63 5.19
N ASN A 243 9.80 -11.59 5.77
CA ASN A 243 10.18 -11.12 7.10
C ASN A 243 9.72 -12.07 8.22
N LEU A 244 8.56 -12.73 8.07
CA LEU A 244 8.12 -13.77 8.99
C LEU A 244 9.03 -15.00 8.94
N ALA A 245 9.48 -15.42 7.76
CA ALA A 245 10.42 -16.53 7.64
C ALA A 245 11.74 -16.22 8.35
N GLU A 246 12.30 -15.03 8.18
CA GLU A 246 13.49 -14.57 8.91
C GLU A 246 13.26 -14.61 10.43
N ALA A 247 12.09 -14.18 10.90
CA ALA A 247 11.76 -14.21 12.32
C ALA A 247 11.59 -15.63 12.87
N LEU A 248 10.93 -16.53 12.13
CA LEU A 248 10.67 -17.92 12.54
C LEU A 248 11.92 -18.80 12.50
N GLN A 249 12.87 -18.50 11.61
CA GLN A 249 14.16 -19.19 11.53
C GLN A 249 15.16 -18.69 12.61
N SER A 250 14.92 -17.52 13.20
CA SER A 250 15.71 -16.98 14.30
C SER A 250 15.44 -17.73 15.61
N SER A 251 16.47 -17.89 16.43
CA SER A 251 16.35 -18.49 17.77
C SER A 251 15.47 -17.66 18.72
N SER A 252 15.31 -16.36 18.44
CA SER A 252 14.43 -15.46 19.18
C SER A 252 13.67 -14.56 18.20
N PRO A 253 12.48 -15.00 17.74
CA PRO A 253 11.68 -14.27 16.75
C PRO A 253 11.39 -12.82 17.15
N GLU A 254 11.20 -12.57 18.45
CA GLU A 254 10.91 -11.25 19.02
C GLU A 254 12.04 -10.23 18.84
N THR A 255 13.28 -10.69 18.68
CA THR A 255 14.46 -9.80 18.52
C THR A 255 14.75 -9.45 17.06
N THR A 256 14.05 -10.10 16.13
CA THR A 256 14.21 -9.86 14.69
C THR A 256 13.82 -8.44 14.35
N ILE A 257 14.72 -7.74 13.64
CA ILE A 257 14.48 -6.37 13.18
C ILE A 257 13.56 -6.43 11.97
N SER A 258 12.40 -5.79 12.05
CA SER A 258 11.47 -5.65 10.94
C SER A 258 11.46 -4.23 10.40
N HIS A 259 11.34 -4.14 9.08
CA HIS A 259 11.23 -2.90 8.31
C HIS A 259 9.86 -2.76 7.65
N ILE A 260 8.99 -3.76 7.83
CA ILE A 260 7.72 -3.86 7.11
C ILE A 260 6.74 -2.82 7.67
N PRO A 261 6.14 -1.98 6.80
CA PRO A 261 5.04 -1.11 7.20
C PRO A 261 3.79 -1.96 7.46
N VAL A 262 3.51 -2.22 8.74
CA VAL A 262 2.29 -2.94 9.15
C VAL A 262 1.10 -2.00 9.03
N HIS A 263 0.28 -2.23 8.02
CA HIS A 263 -1.01 -1.55 7.90
C HIS A 263 -1.98 -2.18 8.91
N GLN A 264 -2.30 -1.44 9.97
CA GLN A 264 -3.34 -1.82 10.91
C GLN A 264 -4.70 -1.69 10.20
N LEU A 265 -5.17 -2.80 9.63
CA LEU A 265 -6.44 -2.91 8.92
C LEU A 265 -7.69 -2.71 9.82
N SER A 266 -7.51 -2.23 11.05
CA SER A 266 -8.58 -1.67 11.88
C SER A 266 -8.79 -0.16 11.68
N GLU A 267 -7.92 0.51 10.92
CA GLU A 267 -7.98 1.95 10.63
C GLU A 267 -8.29 2.30 9.18
N ASP A 268 -8.33 1.32 8.28
CA ASP A 268 -9.17 1.42 7.08
C ASP A 268 -10.62 1.25 7.54
N GLY A 269 -11.12 2.25 8.26
CA GLY A 269 -12.46 2.24 8.80
C GLY A 269 -13.42 1.89 7.69
N SER A 270 -14.22 0.84 7.93
CA SER A 270 -15.18 0.22 7.01
C SER A 270 -15.98 1.25 6.20
N CYS A 271 -16.14 2.47 6.74
CA CYS A 271 -16.23 3.69 5.95
C CYS A 271 -15.85 4.92 6.79
N ASN A 272 -14.62 5.46 6.65
CA ASN A 272 -14.16 6.67 7.37
C ASN A 272 -15.14 7.85 7.26
N GLY A 273 -15.79 8.01 6.10
CA GLY A 273 -16.83 9.03 5.91
C GLY A 273 -18.04 8.83 6.82
N LEU A 274 -18.61 7.62 6.86
CA LEU A 274 -19.75 7.29 7.73
C LEU A 274 -19.38 7.37 9.22
N GLN A 275 -18.16 7.00 9.58
CA GLN A 275 -17.66 7.14 10.95
C GLN A 275 -17.65 8.60 11.40
N HIS A 276 -17.18 9.52 10.55
CA HIS A 276 -17.27 10.96 10.83
C HIS A 276 -18.71 11.44 10.93
N TYR A 277 -19.62 10.97 10.06
CA TYR A 277 -21.04 11.33 10.15
C TYR A 277 -21.69 10.81 11.42
N ALA A 278 -21.44 9.57 11.81
CA ALA A 278 -21.94 8.97 13.05
C ALA A 278 -21.42 9.74 14.27
N ALA A 279 -20.11 10.07 14.28
CA ALA A 279 -19.48 10.87 15.33
C ALA A 279 -20.11 12.26 15.49
N LEU A 280 -20.34 12.96 14.38
CA LEU A 280 -20.95 14.29 14.37
C LEU A 280 -22.44 14.26 14.72
N GLY A 281 -23.17 13.26 14.22
CA GLY A 281 -24.60 13.09 14.46
C GLY A 281 -24.94 12.51 15.82
N ARG A 282 -23.94 11.96 16.53
CA ARG A 282 -24.10 11.15 17.75
C ARG A 282 -25.13 10.02 17.59
N ASP A 283 -25.27 9.50 16.38
CA ASP A 283 -26.28 8.49 16.05
C ASP A 283 -25.80 7.10 16.47
N ARG A 284 -26.43 6.57 17.51
CA ARG A 284 -26.11 5.26 18.09
C ARG A 284 -26.25 4.12 17.07
N VAL A 285 -27.21 4.18 16.14
CA VAL A 285 -27.41 3.11 15.15
C VAL A 285 -26.27 3.11 14.13
N GLN A 286 -25.86 4.30 13.70
CA GLN A 286 -24.78 4.45 12.72
C GLN A 286 -23.39 4.17 13.34
N PHE A 287 -23.21 4.40 14.64
CA PHE A 287 -22.00 4.01 15.37
C PHE A 287 -21.79 2.49 15.46
N PHE A 288 -22.87 1.71 15.64
CA PHE A 288 -22.79 0.25 15.63
C PHE A 288 -22.46 -0.31 14.24
N LEU A 289 -22.97 0.31 13.18
CA LEU A 289 -22.74 -0.13 11.79
C LEU A 289 -21.35 0.26 11.25
N SER A 290 -20.61 1.13 11.94
CA SER A 290 -19.31 1.65 11.50
C SER A 290 -18.16 1.27 12.43
N ASP A 291 -18.39 0.30 13.32
CA ASP A 291 -17.43 -0.25 14.30
C ASP A 291 -16.86 0.75 15.32
N VAL A 292 -17.42 1.95 15.41
CA VAL A 292 -16.90 3.02 16.30
C VAL A 292 -17.10 2.70 17.78
N LEU A 293 -18.11 1.87 18.14
CA LEU A 293 -18.39 1.56 19.54
C LEU A 293 -17.29 0.74 20.22
N VAL A 294 -16.46 0.02 19.46
CA VAL A 294 -15.34 -0.77 20.03
C VAL A 294 -14.24 0.15 20.59
N LEU A 295 -14.09 1.38 20.07
CA LEU A 295 -13.03 2.31 20.48
C LEU A 295 -13.34 3.09 21.77
N VAL A 296 -14.61 3.27 22.13
CA VAL A 296 -14.98 4.08 23.32
C VAL A 296 -15.14 3.22 24.58
N GLY A 297 -15.24 1.89 24.43
CA GLY A 297 -15.51 0.97 25.54
C GLY A 297 -14.32 0.57 26.42
N HIS A 298 -13.08 0.99 26.11
CA HIS A 298 -11.89 0.65 26.91
C HIS A 298 -11.31 1.83 27.71
N GLY A 299 -12.02 2.97 27.78
CA GLY A 299 -11.56 4.18 28.47
C GLY A 299 -12.41 4.64 29.65
N ILE A 300 -13.43 3.88 30.07
CA ILE A 300 -14.25 4.21 31.24
C ILE A 300 -14.65 2.92 31.95
N GLY A 301 -13.80 2.50 32.90
CA GLY A 301 -13.99 1.38 33.81
C GLY A 301 -12.90 1.40 34.85
#